data_AF-A0A3M1CPN4-F1
#
_entry.id   AF-A0A3M1CPN4-F1
#
_cell.length_a   1.000
_cell.length_b   1.000
_cell.length_c   1.000
_cell.angle_alpha   90.00
_cell.angle_beta   90.00
_cell.angle_gamma   90.00
#
_symmetry.space_group_name_H-M   'P 1'
#
loop_
_entity.id
_entity.type
_entity.pdbx_description
1 polymer ?
#
loop_
_entity_poly.entity_id
_entity_poly.type
_entity_poly.pdbx_seq_one_letter_code
_entity_poly.pdbx_strand_id
1 'polypeptide(L)'
;GAHALRRRWSHPLLVLATSVPIAGQVYAGRWALERVVPTDADRAAGDALIERLRAVPEPLLIPHAPWYAVMAGKEPGFHLIALWDIDHGGRLAPFVDELDAALADQHWQTIVLPSRRFRPPLLDAYQQVDTVRYTGRAFYPKTGWQVRPRFIYAPKP
;
A
#
# COMPACT_ATOMS: atom_id res chain seq x y z
N GLY A 1 22.80 27.01 5.19
CA GLY A 1 22.29 26.85 6.57
C GLY A 1 21.10 27.77 6.81
N ALA A 2 20.09 27.31 7.56
CA ALA A 2 18.80 27.99 7.74
C ALA A 2 18.90 29.49 8.14
N HIS A 3 19.97 29.89 8.83
CA HIS A 3 20.27 31.29 9.16
C HIS A 3 20.52 32.20 7.95
N ALA A 4 21.15 31.69 6.88
CA ALA A 4 21.42 32.44 5.66
C ALA A 4 20.15 32.68 4.82
N LEU A 5 19.18 31.75 4.87
CA LEU A 5 17.87 31.90 4.23
C LEU A 5 17.02 32.95 4.95
N ARG A 6 17.02 32.97 6.29
CA ARG A 6 16.29 33.98 7.08
C ARG A 6 16.74 35.42 6.81
N ARG A 7 18.05 35.68 6.64
CA ARG A 7 18.56 37.04 6.34
C ARG A 7 18.22 37.52 4.94
N ARG A 8 18.00 36.61 3.98
CA ARG A 8 17.77 36.95 2.56
C ARG A 8 16.30 37.24 2.25
N TRP A 9 15.38 36.80 3.11
CA TRP A 9 13.93 36.89 2.90
C TRP A 9 13.20 37.50 4.11
N SER A 10 13.86 38.40 4.84
CA SER A 10 13.34 39.03 6.07
C SER A 10 12.36 40.19 5.82
N HIS A 11 11.99 40.46 4.56
CA HIS A 11 11.07 41.54 4.26
C HIS A 11 9.66 41.18 4.77
N PRO A 12 9.03 41.98 5.63
CA PRO A 12 7.75 41.65 6.25
C PRO A 12 6.64 41.41 5.23
N LEU A 13 6.66 42.12 4.10
CA LEU A 13 5.71 41.87 2.99
C LEU A 13 5.84 40.46 2.40
N LEU A 14 7.04 39.90 2.34
CA LEU A 14 7.27 38.59 1.77
C LEU A 14 6.86 37.48 2.75
N VAL A 15 7.09 37.71 4.04
CA VAL A 15 6.55 36.86 5.10
C VAL A 15 5.02 36.86 5.07
N LEU A 16 4.37 38.01 4.93
CA LEU A 16 2.91 38.11 4.81
C LEU A 16 2.40 37.46 3.52
N ALA A 17 3.04 37.72 2.38
CA ALA A 17 2.65 37.18 1.08
C ALA A 17 2.75 35.65 1.00
N THR A 18 3.58 35.02 1.83
CA THR A 18 3.67 33.55 1.94
C THR A 18 2.79 32.98 3.05
N SER A 19 2.70 33.66 4.19
CA SER A 19 1.93 33.20 5.35
C SER A 19 0.42 33.30 5.14
N VAL A 20 -0.07 34.34 4.45
CA VAL A 20 -1.50 34.55 4.21
C VAL A 20 -2.10 33.48 3.30
N PRO A 21 -1.48 33.08 2.17
CA PRO A 21 -1.97 31.96 1.37
C PRO A 21 -1.90 30.62 2.10
N ILE A 22 -0.86 30.37 2.90
CA ILE A 22 -0.76 29.14 3.71
C ILE A 22 -1.86 29.11 4.77
N ALA A 23 -2.05 30.20 5.52
CA ALA A 23 -3.14 30.33 6.48
C ALA A 23 -4.50 30.22 5.79
N GLY A 24 -4.65 30.79 4.59
CA GLY A 24 -5.82 30.67 3.74
C GLY A 24 -6.06 29.23 3.27
N GLN A 25 -5.02 28.48 2.90
CA GLN A 25 -5.11 27.07 2.54
C GLN A 25 -5.47 26.19 3.74
N VAL A 26 -4.93 26.47 4.93
CA VAL A 26 -5.30 25.79 6.18
C VAL A 26 -6.75 26.13 6.57
N TYR A 27 -7.14 27.40 6.42
CA TYR A 27 -8.47 27.89 6.76
C TYR A 27 -9.55 27.47 5.76
N ALA A 28 -9.25 27.40 4.46
CA ALA A 28 -10.16 26.92 3.43
C ALA A 28 -10.16 25.39 3.36
N GLY A 29 -8.99 24.78 3.57
CA GLY A 29 -8.80 23.36 3.74
C GLY A 29 -9.15 22.87 5.15
N ARG A 30 -10.09 23.53 5.85
CA ARG A 30 -10.66 22.99 7.11
C ARG A 30 -10.94 21.53 6.83
N TRP A 31 -10.21 20.67 7.52
CA TRP A 31 -10.21 19.25 7.27
C TRP A 31 -11.64 18.75 7.41
N ALA A 32 -12.29 18.50 6.27
CA ALA A 32 -13.58 17.84 6.20
C ALA A 32 -13.32 16.39 6.62
N LEU A 33 -13.21 16.16 7.94
CA LEU A 33 -12.81 14.89 8.53
C LEU A 33 -13.74 13.76 8.05
N GLU A 34 -15.01 14.07 7.82
CA GLU A 34 -16.00 13.20 7.21
C GLU A 34 -15.58 12.61 5.86
N ARG A 35 -14.68 13.28 5.11
CA ARG A 35 -14.16 12.78 3.84
C ARG A 35 -13.02 11.78 3.99
N VAL A 36 -12.33 11.78 5.13
CA VAL A 36 -11.19 10.90 5.41
C VAL A 36 -11.51 9.79 6.41
N VAL A 37 -12.67 9.87 7.08
CA VAL A 37 -13.17 8.81 7.95
C VAL A 37 -13.70 7.64 7.11
N PRO A 38 -13.33 6.38 7.43
CA PRO A 38 -13.93 5.20 6.81
C PRO A 38 -15.44 5.11 7.08
N THR A 39 -16.22 4.76 6.06
CA THR A 39 -17.65 4.48 6.18
C THR A 39 -17.88 3.08 6.75
N ASP A 40 -19.12 2.77 7.13
CA ASP A 40 -19.48 1.42 7.60
C ASP A 40 -19.29 0.37 6.51
N ALA A 41 -19.49 0.74 5.24
CA ALA A 41 -19.19 -0.14 4.11
C ALA A 41 -17.69 -0.41 3.97
N ASP A 42 -16.82 0.55 4.29
CA ASP A 42 -15.38 0.32 4.31
C ASP A 42 -14.98 -0.62 5.46
N ARG A 43 -15.55 -0.42 6.65
CA ARG A 43 -15.29 -1.28 7.82
C ARG A 43 -15.73 -2.71 7.55
N ALA A 44 -16.97 -2.91 7.11
CA ALA A 44 -17.50 -4.24 6.79
C ALA A 44 -16.67 -4.95 5.71
N ALA A 45 -16.22 -4.22 4.68
CA ALA A 45 -15.33 -4.78 3.66
C ALA A 45 -13.94 -5.11 4.19
N GLY A 46 -13.41 -4.32 5.13
CA GLY A 46 -12.17 -4.60 5.83
C GLY A 46 -12.27 -5.84 6.71
N ASP A 47 -13.30 -5.94 7.54
CA ASP A 47 -13.54 -7.09 8.41
C ASP A 47 -13.69 -8.38 7.59
N ALA A 48 -14.47 -8.33 6.50
CA ALA A 48 -14.62 -9.45 5.58
C ALA A 48 -13.29 -9.87 4.92
N LEU A 49 -12.42 -8.91 4.60
CA LEU A 49 -11.07 -9.22 4.12
C LEU A 49 -10.25 -9.91 5.21
N ILE A 50 -10.26 -9.41 6.44
CA ILE A 50 -9.48 -10.00 7.54
C ILE A 50 -9.94 -11.43 7.83
N GLU A 51 -11.25 -11.68 7.91
CA GLU A 51 -11.76 -13.05 8.10
C GLU A 51 -11.30 -13.99 6.99
N ARG A 52 -11.32 -13.52 5.74
CA ARG A 52 -10.82 -14.30 4.62
C ARG A 52 -9.31 -14.56 4.74
N LEU A 53 -8.53 -13.55 5.12
CA LEU A 53 -7.09 -13.70 5.30
C LEU A 53 -6.73 -14.62 6.48
N ARG A 54 -7.58 -14.76 7.50
CA ARG A 54 -7.37 -15.76 8.56
C ARG A 54 -7.44 -17.18 8.01
N ALA A 55 -8.34 -17.41 7.05
CA ALA A 55 -8.61 -18.74 6.49
C ALA A 55 -7.62 -19.20 5.42
N VAL A 56 -6.77 -18.30 4.86
CA VAL A 56 -5.81 -18.70 3.82
C VAL A 56 -4.55 -19.36 4.42
N PRO A 57 -3.90 -20.28 3.68
CA PRO A 57 -2.63 -20.87 4.10
C PRO A 57 -1.49 -19.86 4.28
N GLU A 58 -0.51 -20.20 5.12
CA GLU A 58 0.77 -19.51 5.24
C GLU A 58 1.90 -20.29 4.54
N PRO A 59 2.98 -19.63 4.09
CA PRO A 59 3.27 -18.20 4.23
C PRO A 59 2.39 -17.29 3.33
N LEU A 60 1.96 -16.15 3.88
CA LEU A 60 1.09 -15.17 3.22
C LEU A 60 1.88 -13.92 2.81
N LEU A 61 1.85 -13.57 1.52
CA LEU A 61 2.45 -12.35 1.00
C LEU A 61 1.41 -11.33 0.57
N ILE A 62 1.44 -10.12 1.18
CA ILE A 62 0.59 -8.97 0.80
C ILE A 62 1.44 -7.69 0.73
N PRO A 63 2.23 -7.47 -0.34
CA PRO A 63 3.24 -6.40 -0.33
C PRO A 63 2.63 -5.00 -0.20
N HIS A 64 1.44 -4.81 -0.78
CA HIS A 64 0.78 -3.50 -0.80
C HIS A 64 0.12 -3.14 0.54
N ALA A 65 -0.08 -4.12 1.42
CA ALA A 65 -0.73 -3.92 2.71
C ALA A 65 -0.35 -5.02 3.71
N PRO A 66 0.94 -5.14 4.09
CA PRO A 66 1.43 -6.24 4.92
C PRO A 66 0.81 -6.24 6.32
N TRP A 67 0.34 -5.09 6.80
CA TRP A 67 -0.38 -5.00 8.09
C TRP A 67 -1.68 -5.80 8.12
N TYR A 68 -2.31 -6.08 6.98
CA TYR A 68 -3.51 -6.93 6.96
C TYR A 68 -3.20 -8.41 7.26
N ALA A 69 -1.97 -8.88 6.99
CA ALA A 69 -1.54 -10.20 7.46
C ALA A 69 -1.48 -10.23 9.00
N VAL A 70 -0.89 -9.19 9.60
CA VAL A 70 -0.82 -9.04 11.06
C VAL A 70 -2.20 -8.98 11.71
N MET A 71 -3.13 -8.21 11.13
CA MET A 71 -4.52 -8.14 11.61
C MET A 71 -5.26 -9.48 11.49
N ALA A 72 -4.86 -10.32 10.55
CA ALA A 72 -5.33 -11.69 10.39
C ALA A 72 -4.58 -12.70 11.28
N GLY A 73 -3.68 -12.25 12.17
CA GLY A 73 -2.90 -13.11 13.05
C GLY A 73 -1.81 -13.92 12.35
N LYS A 74 -1.33 -13.43 11.20
CA LYS A 74 -0.30 -14.07 10.36
C LYS A 74 0.99 -13.27 10.36
N GLU A 75 2.09 -13.93 10.01
CA GLU A 75 3.39 -13.25 9.89
C GLU A 75 3.36 -12.23 8.73
N PRO A 76 3.86 -11.00 8.94
CA PRO A 76 3.96 -10.02 7.86
C PRO A 76 5.09 -10.37 6.89
N GLY A 77 4.83 -10.20 5.60
CA GLY A 77 5.88 -10.18 4.57
C GLY A 77 6.49 -8.78 4.39
N PHE A 78 7.32 -8.63 3.34
CA PHE A 78 7.88 -7.33 2.97
C PHE A 78 6.80 -6.35 2.48
N HIS A 79 7.05 -5.05 2.63
CA HIS A 79 6.18 -4.00 2.14
C HIS A 79 6.54 -3.57 0.71
N LEU A 80 5.60 -2.92 0.02
CA LEU A 80 5.74 -2.48 -1.36
C LEU A 80 7.00 -1.64 -1.63
N ILE A 81 7.39 -0.75 -0.70
CA ILE A 81 8.59 0.06 -0.91
C ILE A 81 9.86 -0.80 -0.98
N ALA A 82 9.92 -1.94 -0.28
CA ALA A 82 11.05 -2.85 -0.39
C ALA A 82 11.06 -3.52 -1.77
N LEU A 83 9.88 -3.91 -2.28
CA LEU A 83 9.75 -4.40 -3.65
C LEU A 83 10.17 -3.34 -4.68
N TRP A 84 9.79 -2.08 -4.49
CA TRP A 84 10.19 -0.97 -5.35
C TRP A 84 11.70 -0.74 -5.33
N ASP A 85 12.34 -0.84 -4.17
CA ASP A 85 13.79 -0.77 -4.04
C ASP A 85 14.48 -1.88 -4.84
N ILE A 86 13.87 -3.07 -4.92
CA ILE A 86 14.37 -4.16 -5.77
C ILE A 86 14.15 -3.82 -7.25
N ASP A 87 12.94 -3.43 -7.63
CA ASP A 87 12.53 -3.21 -9.03
C ASP A 87 13.21 -2.00 -9.70
N HIS A 88 13.59 -0.98 -8.94
CA HIS A 88 14.03 0.33 -9.47
C HIS A 88 15.48 0.68 -9.14
N GLY A 89 16.33 -0.31 -8.89
CA GLY A 89 17.77 -0.07 -8.68
C GLY A 89 18.09 0.59 -7.33
N GLY A 90 17.22 0.42 -6.33
CA GLY A 90 17.43 0.88 -4.97
C GLY A 90 18.42 0.01 -4.20
N ARG A 91 18.49 0.19 -2.87
CA ARG A 91 19.46 -0.52 -2.02
C ARG A 91 19.24 -2.04 -2.01
N LEU A 92 18.02 -2.49 -2.29
CA LEU A 92 17.66 -3.90 -2.33
C LEU A 92 17.73 -4.52 -3.74
N ALA A 93 18.12 -3.78 -4.77
CA ALA A 93 18.26 -4.30 -6.14
C ALA A 93 19.07 -5.61 -6.25
N PRO A 94 20.15 -5.85 -5.46
CA PRO A 94 20.87 -7.12 -5.50
C PRO A 94 20.03 -8.37 -5.14
N PHE A 95 18.86 -8.20 -4.53
CA PHE A 95 17.96 -9.29 -4.13
C PHE A 95 16.90 -9.64 -5.19
N VAL A 96 17.00 -9.09 -6.40
CA VAL A 96 16.03 -9.36 -7.49
C VAL A 96 15.94 -10.85 -7.83
N ASP A 97 17.10 -11.51 -7.96
CA ASP A 97 17.18 -12.93 -8.31
C ASP A 97 16.69 -13.82 -7.17
N GLU A 98 16.96 -13.44 -5.92
CA GLU A 98 16.47 -14.17 -4.74
C GLU A 98 14.94 -14.12 -4.64
N LEU A 99 14.34 -12.95 -4.91
CA LEU A 99 12.89 -12.81 -4.93
C LEU A 99 12.26 -13.60 -6.09
N ASP A 100 12.86 -13.57 -7.27
CA ASP A 100 12.36 -14.32 -8.43
C ASP A 100 12.50 -15.82 -8.22
N ALA A 101 13.58 -16.29 -7.59
CA ALA A 101 13.74 -17.68 -7.18
C ALA A 101 12.70 -18.08 -6.13
N ALA A 102 12.45 -17.26 -5.10
CA ALA A 102 11.43 -17.54 -4.09
C ALA A 102 10.01 -17.63 -4.68
N LEU A 103 9.71 -16.85 -5.73
CA LEU A 103 8.48 -16.98 -6.49
C LEU A 103 8.46 -18.28 -7.30
N ALA A 104 9.53 -18.61 -8.02
CA ALA A 104 9.62 -19.85 -8.80
C ALA A 104 9.47 -21.10 -7.91
N ASP A 105 10.09 -21.08 -6.73
CA ASP A 105 10.06 -22.15 -5.73
C ASP A 105 8.76 -22.19 -4.92
N GLN A 106 7.77 -21.36 -5.26
CA GLN A 106 6.46 -21.32 -4.61
C GLN A 106 6.54 -21.11 -3.08
N HIS A 107 7.49 -20.29 -2.62
CA HIS A 107 7.75 -20.09 -1.18
C HIS A 107 6.50 -19.67 -0.39
N TRP A 108 5.64 -18.85 -0.99
CA TRP A 108 4.39 -18.41 -0.36
C TRP A 108 3.25 -19.35 -0.76
N GLN A 109 2.46 -19.78 0.22
CA GLN A 109 1.25 -20.57 -0.07
C GLN A 109 0.07 -19.68 -0.48
N THR A 110 0.14 -18.38 -0.17
CA THR A 110 -0.87 -17.42 -0.63
C THR A 110 -0.24 -16.07 -0.93
N ILE A 111 -0.57 -15.50 -2.09
CA ILE A 111 -0.15 -14.15 -2.49
C ILE A 111 -1.40 -13.31 -2.78
N VAL A 112 -1.49 -12.12 -2.18
CA VAL A 112 -2.61 -11.19 -2.39
C VAL A 112 -2.13 -9.89 -3.01
N LEU A 113 -2.70 -9.55 -4.16
CA LEU A 113 -2.29 -8.39 -4.96
C LEU A 113 -3.49 -7.49 -5.31
N PRO A 114 -3.29 -6.16 -5.45
CA PRO A 114 -4.33 -5.26 -5.91
C PRO A 114 -4.56 -5.31 -7.43
N SER A 115 -3.58 -5.83 -8.17
CA SER A 115 -3.55 -5.89 -9.63
C SER A 115 -3.01 -7.25 -10.09
N ARG A 116 -3.37 -7.67 -11.31
CA ARG A 116 -2.81 -8.88 -11.94
C ARG A 116 -1.38 -8.69 -12.46
N ARG A 117 -0.91 -7.45 -12.53
CA ARG A 117 0.46 -7.11 -12.92
C ARG A 117 1.33 -7.16 -11.68
N PHE A 118 2.38 -7.97 -11.75
CA PHE A 118 3.41 -8.08 -10.72
C PHE A 118 4.75 -8.39 -11.39
N ARG A 119 5.24 -9.62 -11.28
CA ARG A 119 6.48 -10.10 -11.90
C ARG A 119 6.22 -11.36 -12.73
N PRO A 120 6.97 -11.62 -13.81
CA PRO A 120 6.76 -12.80 -14.66
C PRO A 120 6.77 -14.14 -13.90
N PRO A 121 7.71 -14.43 -12.97
CA PRO A 121 7.73 -15.72 -12.25
C PRO A 121 6.44 -16.04 -11.48
N LEU A 122 5.70 -15.03 -11.04
CA LEU A 122 4.39 -15.22 -10.41
C LEU A 122 3.42 -15.92 -11.36
N LEU A 123 3.35 -15.51 -12.62
CA LEU A 123 2.40 -16.06 -13.60
C LEU A 123 2.76 -17.49 -13.99
N ASP A 124 4.03 -17.85 -13.90
CA ASP A 124 4.53 -19.19 -14.21
C ASP A 124 4.26 -20.15 -13.06
N ALA A 125 4.57 -19.75 -11.81
CA ALA A 125 4.48 -20.62 -10.64
C ALA A 125 3.13 -20.57 -9.90
N TYR A 126 2.32 -19.52 -10.05
CA TYR A 126 1.07 -19.33 -9.31
C TYR A 126 -0.15 -19.19 -10.21
N GLN A 127 -1.30 -19.58 -9.70
CA GLN A 127 -2.60 -19.39 -10.33
C GLN A 127 -3.51 -18.56 -9.45
N GLN A 128 -4.35 -17.73 -10.08
CA GLN A 128 -5.36 -16.95 -9.36
C GLN A 128 -6.49 -17.89 -8.92
N VAL A 129 -6.63 -18.11 -7.62
CA VAL A 129 -7.66 -19.00 -7.05
C VAL A 129 -8.93 -18.26 -6.65
N ASP A 130 -8.82 -16.95 -6.39
CA ASP A 130 -9.97 -16.17 -5.92
C ASP A 130 -9.85 -14.67 -6.25
N THR A 131 -10.97 -13.95 -6.15
CA THR A 131 -11.04 -12.49 -6.24
C THR A 131 -11.91 -11.95 -5.11
N VAL A 132 -11.34 -11.09 -4.27
CA VAL A 132 -12.10 -10.34 -3.27
C VAL A 132 -13.01 -9.35 -4.00
N ARG A 133 -14.31 -9.48 -3.76
CA ARG A 133 -15.35 -8.62 -4.35
C ARG A 133 -15.71 -7.52 -3.37
N TYR A 134 -15.72 -6.29 -3.88
CA TYR A 134 -16.08 -5.09 -3.11
C TYR A 134 -17.25 -4.39 -3.79
N THR A 135 -18.14 -3.82 -3.00
CA THR A 135 -19.25 -3.00 -3.51
C THR A 135 -18.78 -1.58 -3.76
N GLY A 136 -18.86 -1.13 -5.02
CA GLY A 136 -18.49 0.24 -5.41
C GLY A 136 -17.10 0.66 -4.93
N ARG A 137 -17.04 1.81 -4.23
CA ARG A 137 -15.81 2.41 -3.71
C ARG A 137 -15.43 1.93 -2.29
N ALA A 138 -16.13 0.96 -1.73
CA ALA A 138 -15.83 0.45 -0.39
C ALA A 138 -14.37 -0.04 -0.30
N PHE A 139 -13.69 0.26 0.79
CA PHE A 139 -12.33 -0.20 1.07
C PHE A 139 -11.23 0.34 0.13
N TYR A 140 -11.51 1.41 -0.63
CA TYR A 140 -10.44 2.23 -1.16
C TYR A 140 -9.94 3.23 -0.10
N PRO A 141 -8.63 3.52 -0.06
CA PRO A 141 -8.11 4.62 0.73
C PRO A 141 -8.83 5.93 0.38
N LYS A 142 -9.25 6.68 1.40
CA LYS A 142 -9.90 7.98 1.21
C LYS A 142 -8.97 9.02 0.57
N THR A 143 -7.68 8.85 0.79
CA THR A 143 -6.62 9.71 0.26
C THR A 143 -5.46 8.85 -0.24
N GLY A 144 -4.60 9.43 -1.09
CA GLY A 144 -3.40 8.76 -1.58
C GLY A 144 -3.71 7.73 -2.67
N TRP A 145 -2.84 6.72 -2.77
CA TRP A 145 -2.87 5.77 -3.87
C TRP A 145 -4.10 4.86 -3.81
N GLN A 146 -4.89 4.87 -4.88
CA GLN A 146 -6.21 4.23 -4.95
C GLN A 146 -6.07 2.73 -5.25
N VAL A 147 -5.53 1.97 -4.29
CA VAL A 147 -5.34 0.52 -4.38
C VAL A 147 -5.98 -0.19 -3.19
N ARG A 148 -6.47 -1.42 -3.42
CA ARG A 148 -6.99 -2.31 -2.38
C ARG A 148 -6.67 -3.76 -2.75
N PRO A 149 -6.42 -4.67 -1.79
CA PRO A 149 -6.22 -6.10 -2.05
C PRO A 149 -7.35 -6.64 -2.91
N ARG A 150 -7.09 -7.51 -3.90
CA ARG A 150 -8.16 -7.95 -4.81
C ARG A 150 -7.99 -9.38 -5.32
N PHE A 151 -6.82 -9.72 -5.82
CA PHE A 151 -6.56 -11.00 -6.45
C PHE A 151 -5.81 -11.89 -5.48
N ILE A 152 -6.28 -13.12 -5.29
CA ILE A 152 -5.65 -14.12 -4.42
C ILE A 152 -5.08 -15.22 -5.31
N TYR A 153 -3.81 -15.51 -5.10
CA TYR A 153 -3.03 -16.49 -5.83
C TYR A 153 -2.57 -17.60 -4.90
N ALA A 154 -2.50 -18.81 -5.42
CA ALA A 154 -1.92 -19.98 -4.76
C ALA A 154 -0.96 -20.69 -5.74
N PRO A 155 -0.02 -21.49 -5.22
CA PRO A 155 0.85 -22.34 -6.03
C PRO A 155 0.06 -23.18 -7.06
N LYS A 156 0.62 -23.32 -8.26
CA LYS A 156 0.16 -24.33 -9.22
C LYS A 156 0.61 -25.73 -8.74
N PRO A 157 -0.20 -26.77 -8.98
CA PRO A 157 0.20 -28.15 -8.70
C PRO A 157 1.35 -28.62 -9.60
#